data_AF-A0AAW0EA04-F1
#
_entry.id   AF-A0AAW0EA04-F1
#
_cell.length_a   1.000
_cell.length_b   1.000
_cell.length_c   1.000
_cell.angle_alpha   90.00
_cell.angle_beta   90.00
_cell.angle_gamma   90.00
#
_symmetry.space_group_name_H-M   'P 1'
#
loop_
_entity.id
_entity.type
_entity.pdbx_description
1 polymer ?
#
loop_
_entity_poly.entity_id
_entity_poly.type
_entity_poly.pdbx_seq_one_letter_code
_entity_poly.pdbx_strand_id
1 'polypeptide(L)'
;MKPELKRYYLMQMAYWAQQLIVMVLGLEKPRKDYYELVAHHAVTIWLVGWSYLVNLTLIGNAVYMSMDIPDAVLALLNLFWYFLIMRILYRSQLDDDRSDDEDDGDDEDEKEKED
;
A
#
# COMPACT_ATOMS: atom_id res chain seq x y z
N MET A 1 2.23 -35.01 4.48
CA MET A 1 1.60 -33.66 4.50
C MET A 1 0.22 -33.74 3.86
N LYS A 2 -0.79 -33.05 4.40
CA LYS A 2 -2.13 -32.98 3.77
C LYS A 2 -2.01 -32.33 2.38
N PRO A 3 -2.75 -32.79 1.36
CA PRO A 3 -2.62 -32.30 -0.02
C PRO A 3 -2.95 -30.81 -0.15
N GLU A 4 -3.91 -30.30 0.62
CA GLU A 4 -4.27 -28.88 0.65
C GLU A 4 -3.11 -28.01 1.15
N LEU A 5 -2.46 -28.41 2.24
CA LEU A 5 -1.34 -27.68 2.82
C LEU A 5 -0.14 -27.65 1.86
N LYS A 6 0.08 -28.74 1.13
CA LYS A 6 1.16 -28.86 0.15
C LYS A 6 0.97 -27.85 -0.99
N ARG A 7 -0.23 -27.75 -1.56
CA ARG A 7 -0.53 -26.76 -2.62
C ARG A 7 -0.34 -25.33 -2.13
N TYR A 8 -0.90 -25.00 -0.96
CA TYR A 8 -0.74 -23.68 -0.36
C TYR A 8 0.74 -23.32 -0.17
N TYR A 9 1.52 -24.22 0.41
CA TYR A 9 2.94 -24.01 0.67
C TYR A 9 3.77 -23.83 -0.63
N LEU A 10 3.49 -24.65 -1.65
CA LEU A 10 4.13 -24.53 -2.96
C LEU A 10 3.77 -23.22 -3.66
N MET A 11 2.52 -22.76 -3.53
CA MET A 11 2.09 -21.49 -4.10
C MET A 11 2.77 -20.31 -3.38
N GLN A 12 2.89 -20.38 -2.05
CA GLN A 12 3.58 -19.36 -1.25
C GLN A 12 5.07 -19.29 -1.59
N MET A 13 5.73 -20.44 -1.71
CA MET A 13 7.11 -20.54 -2.21
C MET A 13 7.26 -19.96 -3.62
N ALA A 14 6.29 -20.21 -4.52
CA ALA A 14 6.33 -19.70 -5.88
C ALA A 14 6.18 -18.17 -5.93
N TYR A 15 5.28 -17.60 -5.12
CA TYR A 15 5.13 -16.16 -4.97
C TYR A 15 6.42 -15.50 -4.44
N TRP A 16 7.01 -16.07 -3.38
CA TRP A 16 8.29 -15.60 -2.85
C TRP A 16 9.45 -15.70 -3.85
N ALA A 17 9.49 -16.78 -4.65
CA ALA A 17 10.48 -16.92 -5.72
C ALA A 17 10.29 -15.88 -6.83
N GLN A 18 9.04 -15.58 -7.21
CA GLN A 18 8.73 -14.50 -8.16
C GLN A 18 9.16 -13.14 -7.61
N GLN A 19 8.91 -12.86 -6.33
CA GLN A 19 9.36 -11.63 -5.67
C GLN A 19 10.89 -11.49 -5.74
N LEU A 20 11.64 -12.56 -5.47
CA LEU A 20 13.10 -12.57 -5.60
C LEU A 20 13.54 -12.29 -7.04
N ILE A 21 12.88 -12.90 -8.04
CA ILE A 21 13.19 -12.70 -9.45
C ILE A 21 12.97 -11.25 -9.87
N VAL A 22 11.84 -10.64 -9.46
CA VAL A 22 11.53 -9.24 -9.74
C VAL A 22 12.59 -8.32 -9.15
N MET A 23 13.03 -8.60 -7.92
CA MET A 23 14.13 -7.86 -7.31
C MET A 23 15.40 -8.05 -8.12
N VAL A 24 15.89 -9.27 -8.35
CA VAL A 24 17.14 -9.55 -9.08
C VAL A 24 17.19 -8.91 -10.47
N LEU A 25 16.06 -8.84 -11.18
CA LEU A 25 15.95 -8.18 -12.48
C LEU A 25 16.03 -6.64 -12.43
N GLY A 26 16.08 -6.05 -11.24
CA GLY A 26 16.32 -4.62 -11.04
C GLY A 26 15.22 -3.73 -11.62
N LEU A 27 13.98 -4.25 -11.71
CA LEU A 27 12.83 -3.50 -12.23
C LEU A 27 12.43 -2.33 -11.31
N GLU A 28 12.94 -2.29 -10.08
CA GLU A 28 12.78 -1.19 -9.14
C GLU A 28 14.08 -0.39 -8.98
N LYS A 29 13.97 0.94 -8.93
CA LYS A 29 15.11 1.85 -8.75
C LYS A 29 15.87 1.47 -7.46
N PRO A 30 17.17 1.11 -7.53
CA PRO A 30 17.89 0.59 -6.40
C PRO A 30 18.01 1.65 -5.30
N ARG A 31 17.46 1.32 -4.13
CA ARG A 31 17.57 2.09 -2.89
C ARG A 31 18.78 1.59 -2.10
N LYS A 32 19.25 2.35 -1.10
CA LYS A 32 20.45 2.01 -0.31
C LYS A 32 20.34 0.63 0.39
N ASP A 33 19.12 0.23 0.73
CA ASP A 33 18.83 -1.00 1.49
C ASP A 33 18.52 -2.22 0.58
N TYR A 34 18.76 -2.08 -0.73
CA TYR A 34 18.41 -3.10 -1.73
C TYR A 34 19.14 -4.43 -1.51
N TYR A 35 20.44 -4.39 -1.18
CA TYR A 35 21.23 -5.60 -0.94
C TYR A 35 20.79 -6.36 0.31
N GLU A 36 20.38 -5.65 1.36
CA GLU A 36 19.89 -6.27 2.61
C GLU A 36 18.55 -6.97 2.37
N LEU A 37 17.64 -6.32 1.62
CA LEU A 37 16.36 -6.90 1.22
C LEU A 37 16.55 -8.19 0.38
N VAL A 38 17.47 -8.17 -0.58
CA VAL A 38 17.77 -9.35 -1.43
C VAL A 38 18.42 -10.47 -0.61
N ALA A 39 19.40 -10.15 0.24
CA ALA A 39 20.05 -11.13 1.09
C ALA A 39 19.05 -11.78 2.07
N HIS A 40 18.14 -10.98 2.63
CA HIS A 40 17.05 -11.46 3.47
C HIS A 40 16.16 -12.47 2.74
N HIS A 41 15.71 -12.14 1.52
CA HIS A 41 14.87 -13.03 0.72
C HIS A 41 15.58 -14.31 0.27
N ALA A 42 16.89 -14.24 0.02
CA ALA A 42 17.69 -15.43 -0.28
C ALA A 42 17.76 -16.38 0.93
N VAL A 43 17.95 -15.84 2.14
CA VAL A 43 18.03 -16.64 3.38
C VAL A 43 16.68 -17.26 3.73
N THR A 44 15.57 -16.55 3.58
CA THR A 44 14.24 -17.13 3.85
C THR A 44 13.89 -18.24 2.87
N ILE A 45 14.14 -18.08 1.57
CA ILE A 45 13.93 -19.14 0.58
C ILE A 45 14.78 -20.37 0.90
N TRP A 46 16.03 -20.15 1.32
CA TRP A 46 16.91 -21.24 1.77
C TRP A 46 16.35 -21.98 2.99
N LEU A 47 15.97 -21.25 4.04
CA LEU A 47 15.42 -21.81 5.28
C LEU A 47 14.10 -22.55 5.05
N VAL A 48 13.22 -21.99 4.23
CA VAL A 48 11.90 -22.57 3.95
C VAL A 48 12.03 -23.77 2.99
N GLY A 49 12.97 -23.74 2.04
CA GLY A 49 13.34 -24.87 1.22
C GLY A 49 13.88 -26.04 2.05
N TRP A 50 14.75 -25.75 3.03
CA TRP A 50 15.25 -26.77 3.97
C TRP A 50 14.14 -27.30 4.90
N SER A 51 13.23 -26.43 5.34
CA SER A 51 12.05 -26.81 6.12
C SER A 51 11.15 -27.80 5.35
N TYR A 52 11.02 -27.63 4.02
CA TYR A 52 10.28 -28.56 3.16
C TYR A 52 10.96 -29.94 3.07
N LEU A 53 12.30 -30.01 3.02
CA LEU A 53 13.05 -31.27 3.00
C LEU A 53 12.86 -32.07 4.30
N VAL A 54 12.80 -31.40 5.45
CA VAL A 54 12.67 -32.03 6.78
C VAL A 54 11.19 -32.21 7.20
N ASN A 55 10.22 -31.92 6.33
CA ASN A 55 8.76 -31.97 6.62
C ASN A 55 8.29 -31.07 7.79
N LEU A 56 9.00 -29.98 8.10
CA LEU A 56 8.66 -29.02 9.18
C LEU A 56 7.79 -27.86 8.70
N THR A 57 6.75 -28.16 7.94
CA THR A 57 5.99 -27.18 7.14
C THR A 57 5.19 -26.17 7.97
N LEU A 58 4.85 -26.51 9.21
CA LEU A 58 4.19 -25.58 10.15
C LEU A 58 5.11 -24.44 10.56
N ILE A 59 6.39 -24.76 10.80
CA ILE A 59 7.40 -23.76 11.18
C ILE A 59 7.70 -22.85 9.98
N GLY A 60 7.84 -23.44 8.78
CA GLY A 60 8.00 -22.67 7.54
C GLY A 60 6.83 -21.69 7.30
N ASN A 61 5.60 -22.11 7.61
CA ASN A 61 4.44 -21.23 7.48
C ASN A 61 4.44 -20.07 8.49
N ALA A 62 4.91 -20.31 9.71
CA ALA A 62 5.07 -19.25 10.71
C ALA A 62 6.12 -18.22 10.28
N VAL A 63 7.21 -18.66 9.64
CA VAL A 63 8.24 -17.78 9.08
C VAL A 63 7.63 -16.88 8.00
N TYR A 64 6.84 -17.43 7.07
CA TYR A 64 6.14 -16.60 6.07
C TYR A 64 5.26 -15.53 6.70
N MET A 65 4.42 -15.90 7.67
CA MET A 65 3.60 -14.93 8.38
C MET A 65 4.42 -13.82 9.03
N SER A 66 5.55 -14.15 9.67
CA SER A 66 6.38 -13.13 10.33
C SER A 66 6.94 -12.09 9.35
N MET A 67 7.19 -12.49 8.09
CA MET A 67 7.71 -11.60 7.06
C MET A 67 6.62 -10.76 6.40
N ASP A 68 5.41 -11.30 6.25
CA ASP A 68 4.30 -10.59 5.60
C ASP A 68 3.63 -9.56 6.55
N ILE A 69 3.76 -9.72 7.88
CA ILE A 69 3.11 -8.85 8.88
C ILE A 69 3.56 -7.37 8.77
N PRO A 70 4.87 -7.04 8.76
CA PRO A 70 5.32 -5.64 8.63
C PRO A 70 4.83 -4.99 7.34
N ASP A 71 4.87 -5.72 6.24
CA ASP A 71 4.46 -5.24 4.92
C ASP A 71 2.95 -4.97 4.88
N ALA A 72 2.14 -5.85 5.47
CA ALA A 72 0.71 -5.66 5.60
C ALA A 72 0.37 -4.40 6.41
N VAL A 73 1.05 -4.18 7.54
CA VAL A 73 0.84 -2.99 8.38
C VAL A 73 1.21 -1.72 7.62
N LEU A 74 2.34 -1.73 6.91
CA LEU A 74 2.80 -0.58 6.13
C LEU A 74 1.85 -0.27 4.96
N ALA A 75 1.35 -1.29 4.27
CA ALA A 75 0.35 -1.13 3.21
C ALA A 75 -0.97 -0.54 3.77
N LEU A 76 -1.44 -1.02 4.91
CA LEU A 76 -2.64 -0.50 5.58
C LEU A 76 -2.51 0.96 5.98
N LEU A 77 -1.34 1.37 6.51
CA LEU A 77 -1.07 2.76 6.85
C LEU A 77 -1.11 3.67 5.62
N ASN A 78 -0.48 3.27 4.51
CA ASN A 78 -0.52 4.03 3.27
C ASN A 78 -1.96 4.17 2.73
N LEU A 79 -2.76 3.09 2.78
CA LEU A 79 -4.17 3.11 2.40
C LEU A 79 -5.00 4.05 3.29
N PHE A 80 -4.74 4.03 4.59
CA PHE A 80 -5.40 4.93 5.54
C PHE A 80 -5.11 6.40 5.23
N TRP A 81 -3.85 6.75 4.96
CA TRP A 81 -3.48 8.11 4.57
C TRP A 81 -4.10 8.54 3.24
N TYR A 82 -4.07 7.66 2.24
CA TYR A 82 -4.69 7.93 0.94
C TYR A 82 -6.20 8.17 1.06
N PHE A 83 -6.89 7.37 1.88
CA PHE A 83 -8.30 7.56 2.17
C PHE A 83 -8.58 8.91 2.84
N LEU A 84 -7.76 9.32 3.81
CA LEU A 84 -7.90 10.63 4.46
C LEU A 84 -7.72 11.79 3.47
N ILE A 85 -6.72 11.72 2.60
CA ILE A 85 -6.47 12.74 1.56
C ILE A 85 -7.67 12.81 0.60
N MET A 86 -8.16 11.66 0.12
CA MET A 86 -9.35 11.61 -0.75
C MET A 86 -10.61 12.14 -0.07
N ARG A 87 -10.77 11.90 1.24
CA ARG A 87 -11.89 12.44 2.01
C ARG A 87 -11.84 13.97 2.13
N ILE A 88 -10.66 14.53 2.36
CA ILE A 88 -10.47 15.99 2.43
C ILE A 88 -10.71 16.61 1.05
N LEU A 89 -10.18 16.00 -0.02
CA LEU A 89 -10.39 16.46 -1.40
C LEU A 89 -11.89 16.43 -1.79
N TYR A 90 -12.61 15.35 -1.46
CA TYR A 90 -14.05 15.27 -1.71
C TYR A 90 -14.84 16.33 -0.91
N ARG A 91 -14.39 16.65 0.31
CA ARG A 91 -14.99 17.72 1.12
C ARG A 91 -14.68 19.11 0.53
N SER A 92 -13.44 19.38 0.10
CA SER A 92 -13.08 20.68 -0.48
C SER A 92 -13.82 20.94 -1.79
N GLN A 93 -14.06 19.90 -2.59
CA GLN A 93 -14.82 20.04 -3.83
C GLN A 93 -16.30 20.37 -3.61
N LEU A 94 -16.86 20.07 -2.43
CA LEU A 94 -18.25 20.41 -2.06
C LEU A 94 -18.42 21.79 -1.43
N ASP A 95 -17.34 22.44 -0.97
CA ASP A 95 -17.40 23.80 -0.41
C ASP A 95 -17.27 24.88 -1.51
N ASP A 96 -16.66 24.57 -2.66
CA ASP A 96 -16.46 25.52 -3.78
C ASP A 96 -17.75 25.83 -4.57
N ASP A 97 -18.72 24.90 -4.60
CA ASP A 97 -20.03 25.14 -5.23
C ASP A 97 -20.98 26.00 -4.36
N ARG A 98 -20.54 26.48 -3.19
CA ARG A 98 -21.40 27.15 -2.19
C ARG A 98 -21.12 28.66 -2.01
N SER A 99 -20.10 29.24 -2.65
CA SER A 99 -19.68 30.63 -2.38
C SER A 99 -20.17 31.70 -3.38
N ASP A 100 -21.20 31.44 -4.19
CA ASP A 100 -21.61 32.35 -5.28
C ASP A 100 -22.87 33.20 -5.00
N ASP A 101 -23.26 33.41 -3.73
CA ASP A 101 -24.43 34.22 -3.35
C ASP A 101 -24.10 35.36 -2.35
N GLU A 102 -23.04 36.15 -2.60
CA GLU A 102 -22.87 37.47 -1.98
C GLU A 102 -22.44 38.51 -3.03
N ASP A 103 -23.42 39.12 -3.71
CA ASP A 103 -23.26 40.36 -4.50
C ASP A 103 -24.05 41.49 -3.80
N ASP A 104 -23.37 42.19 -2.90
CA ASP A 104 -23.78 43.48 -2.34
C ASP A 104 -23.37 44.58 -3.33
N GLY A 105 -24.32 45.09 -4.11
CA GLY A 105 -24.16 46.27 -4.95
C GLY A 105 -24.56 47.54 -4.21
N ASP A 106 -23.57 48.26 -3.70
CA ASP A 106 -23.71 49.65 -3.21
C ASP A 106 -23.49 50.65 -4.36
N ASP A 107 -24.10 51.83 -4.20
CA ASP A 107 -23.95 53.09 -4.94
C ASP A 107 -24.51 53.21 -6.38
N GLU A 108 -25.60 53.99 -6.55
CA GLU A 108 -25.67 55.06 -7.56
C GLU A 108 -26.52 56.26 -7.10
N ASP A 109 -25.95 57.43 -7.33
CA ASP A 109 -26.23 58.79 -6.87
C ASP A 109 -27.30 59.55 -7.71
N GLU A 110 -27.77 60.68 -7.14
CA GLU A 110 -28.35 61.88 -7.79
C GLU A 110 -29.85 62.02 -8.19
N LYS A 111 -30.54 62.85 -7.39
CA LYS A 111 -31.37 64.04 -7.72
C LYS A 111 -32.45 63.96 -8.84
N GLU A 112 -33.72 64.18 -8.46
CA GLU A 112 -34.58 65.19 -9.13
C GLU A 112 -35.78 65.59 -8.27
N LYS A 113 -36.22 66.85 -8.48
CA LYS A 113 -37.32 67.56 -7.82
C LYS A 113 -38.66 67.23 -8.50
N GLU A 114 -39.76 67.21 -7.74
CA GLU A 114 -41.19 67.44 -8.09
C GLU A 114 -42.01 66.72 -6.99
N ASP A 115 -42.93 67.28 -6.21
CA ASP A 115 -43.61 68.56 -6.06
C ASP A 115 -44.07 68.70 -4.59
#